data_AF-A0A0B2A528-F1
#
_entry.id   AF-A0A0B2A528-F1
#
_cell.length_a   1.000
_cell.length_b   1.000
_cell.length_c   1.000
_cell.angle_alpha   90.00
_cell.angle_beta   90.00
_cell.angle_gamma   90.00
#
_symmetry.space_group_name_H-M   'P 1'
#
loop_
_entity.id
_entity.type
_entity.pdbx_description
1 polymer ?
#
loop_
_entity_poly.entity_id
_entity_poly.type
_entity_poly.pdbx_seq_one_letter_code
_entity_poly.pdbx_strand_id
1 'polypeptide(L)'
;MGYAVLGAWTVQAVVGVTLFVGWLRHGRGHSARPIVTHAITMVSFSVPWIAFLATGLPLWAWVGFGILLVFIGFGDYAVVQRTRAVRGETNPGLRDELLAVKAALSGRFGGRLVFHALWSPVVFFGSLGVAIGATVAA
;
A
#
# COMPACT_ATOMS: atom_id res chain seq x y z
N MET A 1 -16.11 9.56 -9.58
CA MET A 1 -15.06 8.52 -9.50
C MET A 1 -14.14 8.67 -8.29
N GLY A 2 -13.69 9.88 -7.92
CA GLY A 2 -12.79 10.08 -6.76
C GLY A 2 -13.30 9.52 -5.41
N TYR A 3 -14.61 9.59 -5.14
CA TYR A 3 -15.21 8.99 -3.94
C TYR A 3 -15.17 7.45 -3.92
N ALA A 4 -15.24 6.80 -5.09
CA ALA A 4 -15.11 5.34 -5.17
C ALA A 4 -13.69 4.90 -4.79
N VAL A 5 -12.67 5.65 -5.24
CA VAL A 5 -11.27 5.43 -4.83
C VAL A 5 -11.09 5.69 -3.33
N LEU A 6 -11.70 6.75 -2.79
CA LEU A 6 -11.68 7.00 -1.35
C LEU A 6 -12.30 5.83 -0.55
N GLY A 7 -13.41 5.28 -1.02
CA GLY A 7 -14.03 4.08 -0.44
C GLY A 7 -13.11 2.86 -0.49
N ALA A 8 -12.52 2.57 -1.65
CA ALA A 8 -11.56 1.47 -1.81
C ALA A 8 -10.31 1.64 -0.92
N TRP A 9 -9.81 2.88 -0.82
CA TRP A 9 -8.71 3.24 0.08
C TRP A 9 -9.11 3.07 1.55
N THR A 10 -10.34 3.39 1.94
CA THR A 10 -10.82 3.21 3.31
C THR A 10 -10.87 1.73 3.69
N VAL A 11 -11.34 0.86 2.79
CA VAL A 11 -11.26 -0.60 3.01
C VAL A 11 -9.82 -1.06 3.18
N GLN A 12 -8.92 -0.58 2.32
CA GLN A 12 -7.49 -0.88 2.39
C GLN A 12 -6.87 -0.41 3.73
N ALA A 13 -7.23 0.79 4.16
CA ALA A 13 -6.81 1.42 5.40
C ALA A 13 -7.20 0.58 6.62
N VAL A 14 -8.47 0.17 6.71
CA VAL A 14 -8.98 -0.63 7.83
C VAL A 14 -8.19 -1.93 7.94
N VAL A 15 -8.00 -2.66 6.84
CA VAL A 15 -7.21 -3.90 6.88
C VAL A 15 -5.77 -3.62 7.26
N GLY A 16 -5.15 -2.57 6.71
CA GLY A 16 -3.80 -2.12 7.05
C GLY A 16 -3.64 -1.81 8.55
N VAL A 17 -4.61 -1.15 9.17
CA VAL A 17 -4.61 -0.88 10.62
C VAL A 17 -4.66 -2.19 11.41
N THR A 18 -5.48 -3.17 11.01
CA THR A 18 -5.51 -4.46 11.72
C THR A 18 -4.19 -5.24 11.60
N LEU A 19 -3.49 -5.12 10.47
CA LEU A 19 -2.15 -5.68 10.27
C LEU A 19 -1.12 -4.95 11.13
N PHE A 20 -1.17 -3.62 11.18
CA PHE A 20 -0.30 -2.79 12.00
C PHE A 20 -0.47 -3.09 13.49
N VAL A 21 -1.70 -3.21 13.98
CA VAL A 21 -2.00 -3.61 15.37
C VAL A 21 -1.48 -5.02 15.66
N GLY A 22 -1.66 -5.96 14.72
CA GLY A 22 -1.09 -7.31 14.86
C GLY A 22 0.43 -7.31 14.95
N TRP A 23 1.08 -6.49 14.11
CA TRP A 23 2.53 -6.28 14.15
C TRP A 23 2.98 -5.64 15.48
N LEU A 24 2.26 -4.63 15.99
CA LEU A 24 2.56 -4.02 17.29
C LEU A 24 2.46 -5.02 18.46
N ARG A 25 1.57 -6.01 18.36
CA ARG A 25 1.36 -7.01 19.42
C ARG A 25 2.37 -8.17 19.36
N HIS A 26 2.78 -8.60 18.18
CA HIS A 26 3.51 -9.87 18.01
C HIS A 26 4.79 -9.80 17.15
N GLY A 27 5.07 -8.67 16.51
CA GLY A 27 6.15 -8.54 15.51
C GLY A 27 7.08 -7.36 15.72
N ARG A 28 6.97 -6.65 16.86
CA ARG A 28 7.83 -5.51 17.19
C ARG A 28 9.31 -5.91 17.11
N GLY A 29 10.07 -5.22 16.25
CA GLY A 29 11.50 -5.44 16.03
C GLY A 29 11.87 -5.81 14.59
N HIS A 30 11.05 -6.59 13.89
CA HIS A 30 11.28 -6.91 12.47
C HIS A 30 10.58 -5.90 11.56
N SER A 31 11.31 -5.39 10.56
CA SER A 31 10.80 -4.45 9.55
C SER A 31 10.12 -3.19 10.14
N ALA A 32 10.56 -2.74 11.32
CA ALA A 32 9.89 -1.65 12.04
C ALA A 32 9.90 -0.33 11.24
N ARG A 33 11.06 0.06 10.71
CA ARG A 33 11.20 1.27 9.89
C ARG A 33 10.28 1.27 8.67
N PRO A 34 10.32 0.27 7.76
CA PRO A 34 9.45 0.28 6.58
C PRO A 34 7.96 0.20 6.95
N ILE A 35 7.57 -0.56 7.97
CA ILE A 35 6.16 -0.65 8.39
C ILE A 35 5.65 0.69 8.94
N VAL A 36 6.43 1.37 9.78
CA VAL A 36 6.06 2.68 10.33
C VAL A 36 6.04 3.73 9.22
N THR A 37 7.03 3.75 8.34
CA THR A 37 7.05 4.67 7.19
C THR A 37 5.86 4.42 6.25
N HIS A 38 5.49 3.17 6.00
CA HIS A 38 4.31 2.78 5.24
C HIS A 38 3.02 3.30 5.90
N ALA A 39 2.86 3.11 7.21
CA ALA A 39 1.68 3.62 7.94
C ALA A 39 1.60 5.17 7.93
N ILE A 40 2.72 5.87 8.06
CA ILE A 40 2.74 7.35 8.02
C ILE A 40 2.43 7.86 6.61
N THR A 41 3.08 7.30 5.58
CA THR A 41 2.85 7.72 4.18
C THR A 41 1.41 7.49 3.73
N MET A 42 0.73 6.48 4.28
CA MET A 42 -0.71 6.28 4.09
C MET A 42 -1.53 7.46 4.58
N VAL A 43 -1.25 7.98 5.78
CA VAL A 43 -1.95 9.15 6.31
C VAL A 43 -1.64 10.37 5.46
N SER A 44 -0.38 10.54 5.03
CA SER A 44 0.02 11.63 4.15
C SER A 44 -0.68 11.61 2.79
N PHE A 45 -1.05 10.44 2.25
CA PHE A 45 -1.84 10.34 1.03
C PHE A 45 -3.25 10.93 1.18
N SER A 46 -3.87 10.79 2.36
CA SER A 46 -5.26 11.21 2.57
C SER A 46 -5.45 12.72 2.41
N VAL A 47 -4.45 13.51 2.83
CA VAL A 47 -4.48 14.98 2.80
C VAL A 47 -4.66 15.53 1.37
N PRO A 48 -3.75 15.25 0.40
CA PRO A 48 -3.93 15.71 -0.98
C PRO A 48 -5.13 15.07 -1.67
N TRP A 49 -5.51 13.83 -1.32
CA TRP A 49 -6.71 13.23 -1.91
C TRP A 49 -8.00 13.95 -1.49
N ILE A 50 -8.11 14.32 -0.22
CA ILE A 50 -9.22 15.14 0.29
C ILE A 50 -9.19 16.54 -0.35
N ALA A 51 -8.01 17.15 -0.46
CA ALA A 51 -7.86 18.45 -1.15
C ALA A 51 -8.30 18.38 -2.62
N PHE A 52 -7.99 17.30 -3.33
CA PHE A 52 -8.49 17.05 -4.67
C PHE A 52 -10.02 16.97 -4.70
N LEU A 53 -10.64 16.19 -3.80
CA LEU A 53 -12.10 16.07 -3.76
C LEU A 53 -12.81 17.38 -3.43
N ALA A 54 -12.18 18.22 -2.59
CA ALA A 54 -12.74 19.52 -2.20
C ALA A 54 -12.60 20.60 -3.28
N THR A 55 -11.49 20.58 -4.03
CA THR A 55 -11.15 21.67 -4.98
C THR A 55 -11.37 21.31 -6.45
N GLY A 56 -11.44 20.01 -6.77
CA GLY A 56 -11.46 19.51 -8.15
C GLY A 56 -10.13 19.65 -8.90
N LEU A 57 -9.08 20.24 -8.31
CA LEU A 57 -7.83 20.53 -9.02
C LEU A 57 -7.01 19.24 -9.26
N PRO A 58 -6.72 18.86 -10.52
CA PRO A 58 -6.03 17.60 -10.85
C PRO A 58 -4.63 17.48 -10.24
N LEU A 59 -3.95 18.60 -9.98
CA LEU A 59 -2.65 18.63 -9.32
C LEU A 59 -2.65 17.87 -7.99
N TRP A 60 -3.70 18.03 -7.18
CA TRP A 60 -3.80 17.35 -5.88
C TRP A 60 -3.99 15.83 -6.03
N ALA A 61 -4.69 15.37 -7.08
CA ALA A 61 -4.80 13.95 -7.38
C ALA A 61 -3.44 13.34 -7.75
N TRP A 62 -2.64 14.05 -8.55
CA TRP A 62 -1.29 13.62 -8.91
C TRP A 62 -0.32 13.62 -7.73
N VAL A 63 -0.36 14.64 -6.86
CA VAL A 63 0.44 14.67 -5.63
C VAL A 63 0.08 13.49 -4.73
N GLY A 64 -1.22 13.23 -4.53
CA GLY A 64 -1.68 12.05 -3.79
C GLY A 64 -1.18 10.76 -4.42
N PHE A 65 -1.36 10.59 -5.73
CA PHE A 65 -0.89 9.40 -6.45
C PHE A 65 0.64 9.20 -6.33
N GLY A 66 1.43 10.27 -6.41
CA GLY A 66 2.89 10.19 -6.21
C GLY A 66 3.26 9.67 -4.81
N ILE A 67 2.55 10.13 -3.76
CA ILE A 67 2.72 9.61 -2.40
C ILE A 67 2.31 8.13 -2.33
N LEU A 68 1.22 7.75 -2.99
CA LEU A 68 0.77 6.36 -3.04
C LEU A 68 1.83 5.43 -3.67
N LEU A 69 2.52 5.90 -4.70
CA LEU A 69 3.57 5.14 -5.38
C LEU A 69 4.76 4.85 -4.45
N VAL A 70 5.17 5.85 -3.65
CA VAL A 70 6.19 5.69 -2.61
C VAL A 70 5.70 4.78 -1.48
N PHE A 71 4.44 4.94 -1.06
CA PHE A 71 3.79 4.14 -0.02
C PHE A 71 3.81 2.63 -0.35
N ILE A 72 3.51 2.25 -1.59
CA ILE A 72 3.51 0.85 -2.04
C ILE A 72 4.90 0.25 -1.92
N GLY A 73 5.94 0.96 -2.34
CA GLY A 73 7.32 0.47 -2.26
C GLY A 73 7.75 0.09 -0.85
N PHE A 74 7.31 0.82 0.18
CA PHE A 74 7.57 0.45 1.58
C PHE A 74 6.82 -0.82 2.03
N GLY A 75 5.59 -1.02 1.53
CA GLY A 75 4.81 -2.21 1.79
C GLY A 75 5.47 -3.45 1.18
N ASP A 76 5.85 -3.37 -0.09
CA ASP A 76 6.50 -4.46 -0.82
C ASP A 76 7.84 -4.83 -0.19
N TYR A 77 8.64 -3.81 0.17
CA TYR A 77 9.88 -4.04 0.91
C TYR A 77 9.65 -4.80 2.23
N ALA A 78 8.60 -4.48 2.99
CA ALA A 78 8.29 -5.19 4.23
C ALA A 78 7.87 -6.66 3.98
N VAL A 79 7.12 -6.92 2.92
CA VAL A 79 6.72 -8.28 2.52
C VAL A 79 7.92 -9.10 2.04
N VAL A 80 8.82 -8.49 1.26
CA VAL A 80 10.08 -9.13 0.82
C VAL A 80 10.94 -9.50 2.02
N GLN A 81 11.16 -8.57 2.96
CA GLN A 81 11.93 -8.83 4.18
C GLN A 81 11.32 -9.97 5.00
N ARG A 82 9.99 -10.01 5.13
CA ARG A 82 9.29 -11.11 5.80
C ARG A 82 9.44 -12.43 5.05
N THR A 83 9.35 -12.41 3.73
CA THR A 83 9.51 -13.61 2.88
C THR A 83 10.89 -14.21 3.04
N ARG A 84 11.92 -13.37 3.04
CA ARG A 84 13.32 -13.74 3.30
C ARG A 84 13.50 -14.38 4.67
N ALA A 85 12.96 -13.76 5.72
CA ALA A 85 13.02 -14.29 7.08
C ALA A 85 12.35 -15.68 7.20
N VAL A 86 11.21 -15.89 6.54
CA VAL A 86 10.51 -17.20 6.52
C VAL A 86 11.30 -18.27 5.74
N ARG A 87 12.13 -17.86 4.77
CA ARG A 87 12.92 -18.78 3.94
C ARG A 87 14.36 -18.97 4.42
N GLY A 88 14.84 -18.16 5.35
CA GLY A 88 16.25 -18.14 5.77
C GLY A 88 17.20 -17.56 4.71
N GLU A 89 16.70 -16.73 3.78
CA GLU A 89 17.48 -16.15 2.69
C GLU A 89 17.95 -14.73 3.05
N THR A 90 19.24 -14.43 2.89
CA THR A 90 19.83 -13.12 3.24
C THR A 90 20.27 -12.29 2.05
N ASN A 91 20.35 -12.87 0.85
CA ASN A 91 20.96 -12.24 -0.32
C ASN A 91 19.90 -11.54 -1.20
N PRO A 92 19.98 -10.23 -1.44
CA PRO A 92 18.97 -9.51 -2.22
C PRO A 92 19.07 -9.81 -3.72
N GLY A 93 17.96 -10.20 -4.34
CA GLY A 93 17.88 -10.40 -5.79
C GLY A 93 16.52 -10.00 -6.38
N LEU A 94 16.49 -9.76 -7.69
CA LEU A 94 15.26 -9.41 -8.44
C LEU A 94 14.17 -10.51 -8.39
N ARG A 95 14.54 -11.74 -8.02
CA ARG A 95 13.59 -12.84 -7.80
C ARG A 95 12.73 -12.66 -6.55
N ASP A 96 13.12 -11.78 -5.62
CA ASP A 96 12.50 -11.71 -4.29
C ASP A 96 11.06 -11.19 -4.31
N GLU A 97 10.75 -10.26 -5.22
CA GLU A 97 9.39 -9.79 -5.52
C GLU A 97 8.50 -10.97 -5.95
N LEU A 98 8.94 -11.72 -6.95
CA LEU A 98 8.19 -12.85 -7.50
C LEU A 98 8.04 -13.99 -6.49
N LEU A 99 9.03 -14.17 -5.61
CA LEU A 99 8.99 -15.11 -4.50
C LEU A 99 8.07 -14.65 -3.36
N ALA A 100 7.98 -13.35 -3.10
CA ALA A 100 7.07 -12.75 -2.14
C ALA A 100 5.61 -12.87 -2.60
N VAL A 101 5.34 -12.61 -3.88
CA VAL A 101 4.03 -12.84 -4.49
C VAL A 101 3.65 -14.32 -4.40
N LYS A 102 4.54 -15.24 -4.76
CA LYS A 102 4.29 -16.69 -4.63
C LYS A 102 4.07 -17.11 -3.17
N ALA A 103 4.83 -16.55 -2.22
CA ALA A 103 4.64 -16.82 -0.79
C ALA A 103 3.28 -16.33 -0.29
N ALA A 104 2.81 -15.17 -0.77
CA ALA A 104 1.47 -14.67 -0.46
C ALA A 104 0.36 -15.56 -1.01
N LEU A 105 0.49 -16.01 -2.26
CA LEU A 105 -0.51 -16.86 -2.91
C LEU A 105 -0.52 -18.31 -2.39
N SER A 106 0.60 -18.80 -1.85
CA SER A 106 0.71 -20.15 -1.28
C SER A 106 0.14 -20.29 0.15
N GLY A 107 -0.51 -19.26 0.70
CA GLY A 107 -1.11 -19.30 2.03
C GLY A 107 -0.10 -19.26 3.19
N ARG A 108 1.19 -18.99 2.91
CA ARG A 108 2.22 -18.81 3.96
C ARG A 108 2.03 -17.50 4.75
N PHE A 109 1.17 -16.61 4.28
CA PHE A 109 0.77 -15.40 4.97
C PHE A 109 -0.69 -15.49 5.44
N GLY A 110 -1.00 -14.84 6.56
CA GLY A 110 -2.37 -14.77 7.05
C GLY A 110 -3.29 -14.05 6.05
N GLY A 111 -4.54 -14.49 5.93
CA GLY A 111 -5.48 -14.02 4.90
C GLY A 111 -5.65 -12.50 4.81
N ARG A 112 -5.51 -11.78 5.93
CA ARG A 112 -5.52 -10.30 5.95
C ARG A 112 -4.40 -9.68 5.12
N LEU A 113 -3.20 -10.24 5.18
CA LEU A 113 -2.06 -9.75 4.39
C LEU A 113 -2.26 -10.05 2.90
N VAL A 114 -2.79 -11.23 2.57
CA VAL A 114 -3.10 -11.60 1.19
C VAL A 114 -4.17 -10.68 0.61
N PHE A 115 -5.27 -10.46 1.34
CA PHE A 115 -6.30 -9.51 0.94
C PHE A 115 -5.71 -8.12 0.72
N HIS A 116 -4.93 -7.62 1.68
CA HIS A 116 -4.33 -6.29 1.60
C HIS A 116 -3.42 -6.14 0.39
N ALA A 117 -2.61 -7.16 0.08
CA ALA A 117 -1.76 -7.16 -1.11
C ALA A 117 -2.58 -7.18 -2.41
N LEU A 118 -3.61 -8.01 -2.50
CA LEU A 118 -4.45 -8.15 -3.69
C LEU A 118 -5.40 -6.97 -3.91
N TRP A 119 -5.79 -6.27 -2.85
CA TRP A 119 -6.63 -5.08 -2.93
C TRP A 119 -5.84 -3.80 -3.25
N SER A 120 -4.52 -3.81 -3.00
CA SER A 120 -3.63 -2.68 -3.30
C SER A 120 -3.69 -2.23 -4.78
N PRO A 121 -3.66 -3.12 -5.80
CA PRO A 121 -3.85 -2.76 -7.19
C PRO A 121 -5.15 -2.00 -7.48
N VAL A 122 -6.25 -2.34 -6.80
CA VAL A 122 -7.55 -1.66 -6.99
C VAL A 122 -7.44 -0.19 -6.60
N VAL A 123 -6.81 0.08 -5.45
CA VAL A 123 -6.56 1.46 -4.98
C VAL A 123 -5.57 2.17 -5.89
N PHE A 124 -4.50 1.50 -6.31
CA PHE A 124 -3.45 2.07 -7.15
C PHE A 124 -3.97 2.48 -8.53
N PHE A 125 -4.51 1.52 -9.29
CA PHE A 125 -5.02 1.78 -10.64
C PHE A 125 -6.27 2.66 -10.61
N GLY A 126 -7.11 2.54 -9.58
CA GLY A 126 -8.23 3.46 -9.36
C GLY A 126 -7.75 4.90 -9.18
N SER A 127 -6.73 5.11 -8.34
CA SER A 127 -6.15 6.45 -8.11
C SER A 127 -5.51 7.01 -9.38
N LEU A 128 -4.74 6.19 -10.12
CA LEU A 128 -4.15 6.57 -11.39
C LEU A 128 -5.21 6.97 -12.43
N GLY A 129 -6.26 6.15 -12.57
CA GLY A 129 -7.35 6.43 -13.50
C GLY A 129 -8.10 7.72 -13.15
N VAL A 130 -8.30 7.99 -11.86
CA VAL A 130 -8.89 9.26 -11.41
C VAL A 130 -7.97 10.45 -11.70
N ALA A 131 -6.66 10.33 -11.46
CA ALA A 131 -5.71 11.41 -11.74
C ALA A 131 -5.66 11.74 -13.24
N ILE A 132 -5.54 10.72 -14.10
CA ILE A 132 -5.59 10.87 -15.56
C ILE A 132 -6.93 11.48 -16.00
N GLY A 133 -8.04 10.91 -15.53
CA GLY A 133 -9.39 11.37 -15.90
C GLY A 133 -9.66 12.81 -15.49
N ALA A 134 -9.20 13.21 -14.29
CA ALA A 134 -9.31 14.59 -13.82
C ALA A 134 -8.47 15.55 -14.68
N THR A 135 -7.27 15.15 -15.12
CA THR A 135 -6.43 15.97 -16.00
C THR A 135 -7.04 16.13 -17.39
N VAL A 136 -7.66 15.09 -17.96
CA VAL A 136 -8.27 15.15 -19.29
C VAL A 136 -9.58 15.94 -19.30
N ALA A 137 -10.29 16.00 -18.18
CA ALA A 137 -11.56 16.71 -18.04
C ALA A 137 -11.43 18.19 -17.64
N ALA A 138 -10.23 18.65 -17.27
CA ALA A 138 -9.93 20.02 -16.87
C ALA A 138 -9.50 20.87 -18.07
#